data_AF-A0A228QDV2-F1
#
_entry.id   AF-A0A228QDV2-F1
#
_cell.length_a   1.000
_cell.length_b   1.000
_cell.length_c   1.000
_cell.angle_alpha   90.00
_cell.angle_beta   90.00
_cell.angle_gamma   90.00
#
_symmetry.space_group_name_H-M   'P 1'
#
loop_
_entity.id
_entity.type
_entity.pdbx_description
1 polymer ?
#
loop_
_entity_poly.entity_id
_entity_poly.type
_entity_poly.pdbx_seq_one_letter_code
_entity_poly.pdbx_strand_id
1 'polypeptide(L)'
;MIVDIVWWNLDGSEQSIESLKARVDDSTLARWSNVPGLREKHWIADDDKNRWGAIMLWDGERPPAHLLPPNDAQTLIGLPVAERLRFSVEASAASGEIAARMRALEPAASHANAHAAAPIHASHPIDYIVVDAFTRTPLEGNPVAVFLVDDPLPAERMQRIAREMNLSEVVFVMPPKQGGDVHVRIFTPVNELPFAGHPLLGTAVALRHVKAQDRFVFETGMGLVPFDVRSDAPGEAYVTMQQPIPTWTRFDRAERLLDALGVEASVLPVEAYRNGPRHVFVTVPDASALSDVHPDHRALAEFEDMSAMCLAPAGDHWRCRMFSPAYGVVEDAATGSAAGPIAIHLARHGLISWGEPLHLLQGVEIKRPSHMHALVNGSAHGIEAVEVSGHGVVVARGRLGV
;
A
#
# COMPACT_ATOMS: atom_id res chain seq x y z
N MET A 1 19.34 15.48 3.22
CA MET A 1 19.28 16.24 4.50
C MET A 1 19.24 15.24 5.64
N ILE A 2 19.82 15.55 6.80
CA ILE A 2 19.81 14.68 8.00
C ILE A 2 18.99 15.35 9.09
N VAL A 3 18.14 14.59 9.80
CA VAL A 3 17.45 15.07 11.00
C VAL A 3 18.13 14.49 12.24
N ASP A 4 18.41 15.34 13.22
CA ASP A 4 18.71 14.97 14.59
C ASP A 4 17.56 15.41 15.50
N ILE A 5 17.00 14.48 16.29
CA ILE A 5 16.04 14.77 17.36
C ILE A 5 16.69 14.41 18.69
N VAL A 6 16.58 15.30 19.68
CA VAL A 6 17.08 15.08 21.04
C VAL A 6 16.01 15.43 22.05
N TRP A 7 15.80 14.56 23.04
CA TRP A 7 14.87 14.77 24.15
C TRP A 7 15.55 14.65 25.51
N TRP A 8 15.09 15.45 26.45
CA TRP A 8 15.35 15.36 27.88
C TRP A 8 14.02 15.14 28.61
N ASN A 9 14.00 14.21 29.56
CA ASN A 9 12.93 14.15 30.55
C ASN A 9 13.26 15.16 31.66
N LEU A 10 12.30 16.02 32.02
CA LEU A 10 12.47 17.05 33.05
C LEU A 10 12.08 16.56 34.45
N ASP A 11 11.64 15.31 34.60
CA ASP A 11 11.35 14.74 35.92
C ASP A 11 12.61 14.75 36.80
N GLY A 12 12.56 15.53 37.88
CA GLY A 12 13.70 15.75 38.79
C GLY A 12 14.66 16.86 38.38
N SER A 13 14.36 17.61 37.31
CA SER A 13 15.07 18.84 36.94
C SER A 13 14.57 20.04 37.77
N GLU A 14 15.46 21.00 38.05
CA GLU A 14 15.04 22.31 38.58
C GLU A 14 14.41 23.21 37.50
N GLN A 15 14.49 22.81 36.23
CA GLN A 15 13.90 23.55 35.10
C GLN A 15 12.54 22.97 34.71
N SER A 16 11.55 23.84 34.54
CA SER A 16 10.26 23.53 33.91
C SER A 16 10.26 23.87 32.42
N ILE A 17 9.32 23.30 31.65
CA ILE A 17 9.09 23.68 30.24
C ILE A 17 8.90 25.20 30.10
N GLU A 18 8.14 25.82 30.98
CA GLU A 18 7.91 27.28 30.97
C GLU A 18 9.22 28.06 31.19
N SER A 19 10.05 27.63 32.14
CA SER A 19 11.35 28.26 32.40
C SER A 19 12.33 28.13 31.22
N LEU A 20 12.24 27.04 30.46
CA LEU A 20 13.04 26.80 29.27
C LEU A 20 12.52 27.59 28.07
N LYS A 21 11.20 27.66 27.88
CA LYS A 21 10.56 28.52 26.86
C LYS A 21 10.98 29.99 27.03
N ALA A 22 10.98 30.49 28.27
CA ALA A 22 11.38 31.87 28.57
C ALA A 22 12.85 32.18 28.25
N ARG A 23 13.69 31.17 28.07
CA ARG A 23 15.13 31.31 27.73
C ARG A 23 15.40 31.15 26.23
N VAL A 24 14.44 30.70 25.44
CA VAL A 24 14.57 30.69 23.97
C VAL A 24 14.25 32.09 23.47
N ASP A 25 15.28 32.92 23.39
CA ASP A 25 15.21 34.29 22.90
C ASP A 25 15.95 34.49 21.58
N ASP A 26 15.83 35.68 21.00
CA ASP A 26 16.49 36.05 19.74
C ASP A 26 18.02 35.90 19.80
N SER A 27 18.63 36.06 20.98
CA SER A 27 20.07 35.89 21.18
C SER A 27 20.49 34.41 21.07
N THR A 28 19.63 33.51 21.56
CA THR A 28 19.80 32.07 21.43
C THR A 28 19.61 31.63 19.99
N LEU A 29 18.61 32.17 19.29
CA LEU A 29 18.39 31.88 17.86
C LEU A 29 19.55 32.36 16.98
N ALA A 30 20.10 33.55 17.24
CA ALA A 30 21.22 34.12 16.49
C ALA A 30 22.54 33.34 16.63
N ARG A 31 22.74 32.58 17.71
CA ARG A 31 23.93 31.72 17.87
C ARG A 31 23.90 30.50 16.97
N TRP A 32 22.70 29.97 16.71
CA TRP A 32 22.53 28.77 15.90
C TRP A 32 22.37 29.08 14.40
N SER A 33 22.06 30.33 14.03
CA SER A 33 21.86 30.73 12.64
C SER A 33 23.12 30.70 11.76
N ASN A 34 24.31 30.70 12.35
CA ASN A 34 25.59 30.70 11.63
C ASN A 34 26.32 29.35 11.66
N VAL A 35 25.67 28.28 12.12
CA VAL A 35 26.30 26.96 12.21
C VAL A 35 26.40 26.35 10.80
N PRO A 36 27.61 26.05 10.29
CA PRO A 36 27.76 25.50 8.95
C PRO A 36 27.01 24.18 8.78
N GLY A 37 26.24 24.07 7.70
CA GLY A 37 25.44 22.89 7.37
C GLY A 37 24.16 22.72 8.19
N LEU A 38 23.89 23.57 9.19
CA LEU A 38 22.60 23.58 9.90
C LEU A 38 21.60 24.40 9.10
N ARG A 39 20.58 23.75 8.57
CA ARG A 39 19.50 24.38 7.80
C ARG A 39 18.45 25.01 8.72
N GLU A 40 18.00 24.23 9.70
CA GLU A 40 17.00 24.69 10.68
C GLU A 40 17.23 24.03 12.03
N LYS A 41 16.85 24.75 13.09
CA LYS A 41 16.77 24.19 14.43
C LYS A 41 15.45 24.64 15.08
N HIS A 42 14.69 23.67 15.57
CA HIS A 42 13.44 23.88 16.27
C HIS A 42 13.58 23.41 17.70
N TRP A 43 13.19 24.23 18.66
CA TRP A 43 13.01 23.79 20.04
C TRP A 43 11.59 23.23 20.18
N ILE A 44 11.48 22.08 20.83
CA ILE A 44 10.21 21.37 20.98
C ILE A 44 9.96 21.04 22.45
N ALA A 45 8.69 20.99 22.82
CA ALA A 45 8.24 20.60 24.15
C ALA A 45 7.12 19.58 24.01
N ASP A 46 7.04 18.67 24.97
CA ASP A 46 5.96 17.70 25.12
C ASP A 46 5.44 17.85 26.54
N ASP A 47 4.39 18.66 26.69
CA ASP A 47 3.80 19.01 27.99
C ASP A 47 3.21 17.76 28.68
N ASP A 48 2.65 16.81 27.92
CA ASP A 48 2.02 15.60 28.44
C ASP A 48 3.05 14.64 29.07
N LYS A 49 4.25 14.59 28.51
CA LYS A 49 5.34 13.72 29.02
C LYS A 49 6.42 14.48 29.79
N ASN A 50 6.20 15.77 30.05
CA ASN A 50 7.16 16.65 30.73
C ASN A 50 8.57 16.63 30.09
N ARG A 51 8.65 16.75 28.75
CA ARG A 51 9.92 16.69 28.01
C ARG A 51 10.24 18.01 27.30
N TRP A 52 11.54 18.29 27.22
CA TRP A 52 12.10 19.36 26.40
C TRP A 52 13.05 18.77 25.37
N GLY A 53 13.10 19.35 24.18
CA GLY A 53 13.90 18.80 23.09
C GLY A 53 14.26 19.79 22.01
N ALA A 54 15.00 19.28 21.02
CA ALA A 54 15.33 20.01 19.81
C ALA A 54 15.34 19.10 18.59
N ILE A 55 14.89 19.65 17.45
CA ILE A 55 15.03 19.08 16.11
C ILE A 55 16.05 19.93 15.36
N MET A 56 17.03 19.29 14.71
CA MET A 56 18.01 19.96 13.86
C MET A 56 18.01 19.31 12.48
N LEU A 57 17.87 20.13 11.44
CA LEU A 57 17.93 19.73 10.04
C LEU A 57 19.27 20.13 9.45
N TRP A 58 20.01 19.17 8.91
CA TRP A 58 21.36 19.37 8.39
C TRP A 58 21.45 19.09 6.88
N ASP A 59 22.11 19.99 6.15
CA ASP A 59 22.52 19.76 4.77
C ASP A 59 23.85 18.98 4.78
N GLY A 60 23.74 17.65 4.93
CA GLY A 60 24.87 16.73 4.99
C GLY A 60 25.21 16.29 6.41
N GLU A 61 26.45 15.83 6.63
CA GLU A 61 26.89 15.36 7.94
C GLU A 61 26.99 16.50 8.96
N ARG A 62 26.50 16.24 10.17
CA ARG A 62 26.60 17.19 11.29
C ARG A 62 28.07 17.39 11.70
N PRO A 63 28.54 18.64 11.89
CA PRO A 63 29.87 18.93 12.40
C PRO A 63 30.15 18.31 13.78
N PRO A 64 31.42 17.98 14.11
CA PRO A 64 31.82 17.53 15.43
C PRO A 64 31.32 18.46 16.55
N ALA A 65 30.97 17.89 17.70
CA ALA A 65 30.30 18.62 18.78
C ALA A 65 31.07 19.86 19.29
N HIS A 66 32.40 19.88 19.21
CA HIS A 66 33.24 21.00 19.63
C HIS A 66 33.18 22.23 18.69
N LEU A 67 32.61 22.07 17.49
CA LEU A 67 32.39 23.16 16.52
C LEU A 67 30.98 23.74 16.59
N LEU A 68 30.13 23.18 17.46
CA LEU A 68 28.77 23.63 17.66
C LEU A 68 28.70 24.63 18.81
N PRO A 69 27.72 25.56 18.81
CA PRO A 69 27.45 26.39 19.97
C PRO A 69 27.25 25.52 21.21
N PRO A 70 27.67 26.01 22.40
CA PRO A 70 27.57 25.24 23.64
C PRO A 70 26.15 24.71 23.88
N ASN A 71 26.07 23.49 24.40
CA ASN A 71 24.79 22.84 24.71
C ASN A 71 24.23 23.38 26.03
N ASP A 72 23.68 24.60 25.97
CA ASP A 72 23.12 25.30 27.11
C ASP A 72 21.98 24.49 27.75
N ALA A 73 21.20 23.74 26.94
CA ALA A 73 20.10 22.91 27.43
C ALA A 73 20.56 21.80 28.38
N GLN A 74 21.63 21.06 28.05
CA GLN A 74 22.13 20.01 28.94
C GLN A 74 22.72 20.58 30.24
N THR A 75 23.35 21.75 30.17
CA THR A 75 23.91 22.42 31.35
C THR A 75 22.81 22.97 32.26
N LEU A 76 21.76 23.54 31.68
CA LEU A 76 20.62 24.12 32.41
C LEU A 76 19.68 23.06 32.99
N ILE A 77 19.39 22.00 32.22
CA ILE A 77 18.50 20.92 32.65
C ILE A 77 19.19 20.03 33.69
N GLY A 78 20.52 19.89 33.62
CA GLY A 78 21.30 19.13 34.61
C GLY A 78 21.09 17.60 34.56
N LEU A 79 20.28 17.11 33.61
CA LEU A 79 19.98 15.70 33.42
C LEU A 79 20.56 15.17 32.09
N PRO A 80 20.87 13.85 32.00
CA PRO A 80 21.30 13.26 30.74
C PRO A 80 20.22 13.32 29.67
N VAL A 81 20.64 13.24 28.41
CA VAL A 81 19.72 13.08 27.27
C VAL A 81 18.96 11.76 27.44
N ALA A 82 17.63 11.83 27.38
CA ALA A 82 16.76 10.66 27.48
C ALA A 82 16.67 9.91 26.16
N GLU A 83 16.64 10.63 25.03
CA GLU A 83 16.52 10.01 23.71
C GLU A 83 17.26 10.83 22.65
N ARG A 84 17.88 10.13 21.69
CA ARG A 84 18.48 10.74 20.52
C ARG A 84 18.19 9.88 19.28
N LEU A 85 17.61 10.50 18.27
CA LEU A 85 17.31 9.89 16.99
C LEU A 85 18.06 10.63 15.89
N ARG A 86 18.62 9.88 14.93
CA ARG A 86 19.27 10.40 13.73
C ARG A 86 18.84 9.59 12.52
N PHE A 87 18.41 10.27 11.46
CA PHE A 87 18.01 9.62 10.22
C PHE A 87 18.12 10.58 9.03
N SER A 88 18.20 10.03 7.82
CA SER A 88 18.16 10.79 6.58
C SER A 88 16.73 11.18 6.22
N VAL A 89 16.59 12.36 5.62
CA VAL A 89 15.35 12.79 4.97
C VAL A 89 15.49 12.51 3.49
N GLU A 90 14.68 11.56 3.03
CA GLU A 90 14.66 11.12 1.63
C GLU A 90 13.78 12.04 0.76
N ALA A 91 12.77 12.67 1.34
CA ALA A 91 11.90 13.65 0.67
C ALA A 91 11.31 14.64 1.67
N SER A 92 11.07 15.87 1.22
CA SER A 92 10.40 16.91 2.01
C SER A 92 9.42 17.68 1.13
N ALA A 93 8.19 17.89 1.61
CA ALA A 93 7.23 18.79 0.98
C ALA A 93 7.15 20.10 1.77
N ALA A 94 7.14 21.23 1.06
CA ALA A 94 6.95 22.56 1.65
C ALA A 94 5.76 23.23 0.97
N SER A 95 4.91 23.90 1.74
CA SER A 95 3.84 24.73 1.18
C SER A 95 4.43 25.87 0.34
N GLY A 96 3.66 26.39 -0.63
CA GLY A 96 4.17 27.31 -1.66
C GLY A 96 4.95 28.52 -1.14
N GLU A 97 4.57 29.07 0.01
CA GLU A 97 5.27 30.18 0.67
C GLU A 97 6.65 29.76 1.21
N ILE A 98 6.75 28.59 1.83
CA ILE A 98 8.00 28.05 2.38
C ILE A 98 8.93 27.59 1.25
N ALA A 99 8.38 26.96 0.21
CA ALA A 99 9.12 26.54 -0.98
C ALA A 99 9.67 27.73 -1.80
N ALA A 100 9.00 28.89 -1.77
CA ALA A 100 9.48 30.13 -2.37
C ALA A 100 10.62 30.74 -1.54
N ARG A 101 10.47 30.74 -0.21
CA ARG A 101 11.49 31.23 0.73
C ARG A 101 12.77 30.41 0.70
N MET A 102 12.65 29.08 0.56
CA MET A 102 13.78 28.16 0.44
C MET A 102 14.55 28.34 -0.89
N ARG A 103 13.85 28.61 -2.00
CA ARG A 103 14.48 28.93 -3.29
C ARG A 103 15.18 30.28 -3.31
N ALA A 104 14.72 31.24 -2.50
CA ALA A 104 15.34 32.56 -2.40
C ALA A 104 16.65 32.58 -1.58
N LEU A 105 16.96 31.50 -0.86
CA LEU A 105 18.17 31.34 -0.04
C LEU A 105 19.28 30.55 -0.72
N GLU A 106 19.04 30.00 -1.91
CA GLU A 106 20.09 29.33 -2.69
C GLU A 106 21.01 30.40 -3.32
N PRO A 107 22.32 30.40 -3.03
CA PRO A 107 23.24 31.32 -3.68
C PRO A 107 23.37 30.93 -5.15
N ALA A 108 23.23 31.91 -6.04
CA ALA A 108 23.43 31.74 -7.47
C ALA A 108 24.88 31.30 -7.75
N ALA A 109 25.08 29.99 -7.96
CA ALA A 109 26.39 29.45 -8.33
C ALA A 109 26.60 29.55 -9.84
N SER A 110 27.39 30.57 -10.18
CA SER A 110 28.32 30.72 -11.30
C SER A 110 28.73 29.42 -12.03
N HIS A 111 28.74 29.52 -13.36
CA HIS A 111 29.32 28.57 -14.30
C HIS A 111 30.76 28.14 -13.97
N ALA A 112 31.04 26.86 -14.29
CA ALA A 112 32.30 26.26 -14.76
C ALA A 112 32.92 25.19 -13.85
N ASN A 113 32.70 23.91 -14.17
CA ASN A 113 33.73 23.06 -14.79
C ASN A 113 33.23 21.61 -14.94
N ALA A 114 33.57 21.04 -16.08
CA ALA A 114 33.23 19.69 -16.48
C ALA A 114 34.02 18.64 -15.68
N HIS A 115 33.30 17.77 -14.98
CA HIS A 115 33.66 16.36 -14.89
C HIS A 115 32.47 15.56 -15.39
N ALA A 116 32.72 14.69 -16.36
CA ALA A 116 31.72 13.91 -17.07
C ALA A 116 30.92 13.04 -16.08
N ALA A 117 29.77 13.53 -15.66
CA ALA A 117 28.69 12.68 -15.20
C ALA A 117 28.15 11.98 -16.45
N ALA A 118 28.03 10.65 -16.37
CA ALA A 118 27.29 9.86 -17.34
C ALA A 118 25.93 10.54 -17.61
N PRO A 119 25.42 10.54 -18.86
CA PRO A 119 24.19 11.24 -19.16
C PRO A 119 23.09 10.74 -18.23
N ILE A 120 22.47 11.66 -17.50
CA ILE A 120 21.14 11.43 -16.94
C ILE A 120 20.29 11.14 -18.17
N HIS A 121 20.01 9.86 -18.43
CA HIS A 121 19.06 9.48 -19.46
C HIS A 121 17.81 10.32 -19.19
N ALA A 122 17.43 11.17 -20.13
CA ALA A 122 16.13 11.83 -20.08
C ALA A 122 15.10 10.71 -19.96
N SER A 123 14.59 10.49 -18.76
CA SER A 123 13.58 9.47 -18.55
C SER A 123 12.33 9.96 -19.26
N HIS A 124 11.89 9.19 -20.24
CA HIS A 124 10.62 9.48 -20.88
C HIS A 124 9.54 9.32 -19.81
N PRO A 125 8.61 10.29 -19.68
CA PRO A 125 7.50 10.16 -18.75
C PRO A 125 6.74 8.86 -19.01
N ILE A 126 6.43 8.10 -17.95
CA ILE A 126 5.71 6.84 -18.07
C ILE A 126 4.21 7.14 -17.95
N ASP A 127 3.45 6.80 -18.98
CA ASP A 127 1.99 6.92 -18.97
C ASP A 127 1.38 5.89 -18.01
N TYR A 128 0.40 6.32 -17.22
CA TYR A 128 -0.39 5.41 -16.38
C TYR A 128 -1.88 5.74 -16.41
N ILE A 129 -2.68 4.71 -16.18
CA ILE A 129 -4.13 4.79 -16.06
C ILE A 129 -4.52 4.26 -14.67
N VAL A 130 -5.40 4.95 -13.97
CA VAL A 130 -6.01 4.44 -12.74
C VAL A 130 -7.39 3.90 -13.08
N VAL A 131 -7.65 2.66 -12.65
CA VAL A 131 -8.93 1.98 -12.80
C VAL A 131 -9.45 1.59 -11.43
N ASP A 132 -10.70 1.92 -11.14
CA ASP A 132 -11.42 1.33 -10.02
C ASP A 132 -12.01 -0.01 -10.48
N ALA A 133 -11.45 -1.12 -9.97
CA ALA A 133 -11.86 -2.47 -10.28
C ALA A 133 -13.02 -2.94 -9.40
N PHE A 134 -13.84 -3.85 -9.93
CA PHE A 134 -15.05 -4.39 -9.30
C PHE A 134 -16.14 -3.35 -8.98
N THR A 135 -16.20 -2.28 -9.77
CA THR A 135 -17.26 -1.29 -9.71
C THR A 135 -17.53 -0.67 -11.09
N ARG A 136 -18.71 -0.07 -11.23
CA ARG A 136 -19.04 0.85 -12.33
C ARG A 136 -18.91 2.33 -11.91
N THR A 137 -18.89 2.59 -10.61
CA THR A 137 -18.91 3.94 -10.04
C THR A 137 -17.49 4.38 -9.72
N PRO A 138 -16.98 5.46 -10.31
CA PRO A 138 -15.72 6.05 -9.89
C PRO A 138 -15.71 6.32 -8.38
N LEU A 139 -14.57 6.12 -7.74
CA LEU A 139 -14.35 6.26 -6.29
C LEU A 139 -14.96 5.17 -5.41
N GLU A 140 -15.63 4.17 -6.00
CA GLU A 140 -15.94 2.88 -5.34
C GLU A 140 -14.93 1.82 -5.82
N GLY A 141 -15.15 0.53 -5.53
CA GLY A 141 -14.26 -0.51 -6.02
C GLY A 141 -12.86 -0.48 -5.40
N ASN A 142 -11.91 -1.16 -6.03
CA ASN A 142 -10.50 -1.19 -5.61
C ASN A 142 -9.59 -0.55 -6.67
N PRO A 143 -8.85 0.53 -6.36
CA PRO A 143 -8.09 1.26 -7.35
C PRO A 143 -6.78 0.53 -7.67
N VAL A 144 -6.47 0.41 -8.96
CA VAL A 144 -5.15 -0.03 -9.44
C VAL A 144 -4.58 1.00 -10.41
N ALA A 145 -3.29 1.34 -10.23
CA ALA A 145 -2.54 2.10 -11.23
C ALA A 145 -1.85 1.14 -12.21
N VAL A 146 -2.10 1.34 -13.50
CA VAL A 146 -1.59 0.53 -14.60
C VAL A 146 -0.63 1.38 -15.41
N PHE A 147 0.67 1.09 -15.29
CA PHE A 147 1.74 1.73 -16.05
C PHE A 147 1.95 1.01 -17.37
N LEU A 148 1.92 1.76 -18.46
CA LEU A 148 2.22 1.27 -19.80
C LEU A 148 3.71 1.51 -20.05
N VAL A 149 4.47 0.42 -20.13
CA VAL A 149 5.93 0.45 -20.15
C VAL A 149 6.44 -0.13 -21.46
N ASP A 150 7.02 0.72 -22.30
CA ASP A 150 7.62 0.29 -23.56
C ASP A 150 8.93 -0.49 -23.33
N ASP A 151 9.77 -0.01 -22.41
CA ASP A 151 11.07 -0.60 -22.08
C ASP A 151 11.09 -1.18 -20.65
N PRO A 152 11.51 -2.44 -20.44
CA PRO A 152 11.50 -3.07 -19.12
C PRO A 152 12.18 -2.23 -18.02
N LEU A 153 11.45 -1.95 -16.95
CA LEU A 153 11.99 -1.25 -15.77
C LEU A 153 12.65 -2.25 -14.80
N PRO A 154 13.75 -1.86 -14.11
CA PRO A 154 14.28 -2.65 -13.01
C PRO A 154 13.22 -2.85 -11.90
N ALA A 155 13.19 -4.03 -11.29
CA ALA A 155 12.23 -4.39 -10.25
C ALA A 155 12.25 -3.40 -9.06
N GLU A 156 13.43 -2.93 -8.66
CA GLU A 156 13.59 -1.92 -7.60
C GLU A 156 12.84 -0.62 -7.93
N ARG A 157 12.91 -0.17 -9.20
CA ARG A 157 12.22 1.04 -9.65
C ARG A 157 10.70 0.84 -9.67
N MET A 158 10.24 -0.32 -10.13
CA MET A 158 8.83 -0.70 -10.08
C MET A 158 8.29 -0.70 -8.64
N GLN A 159 9.03 -1.28 -7.69
CA GLN A 159 8.67 -1.31 -6.28
C GLN A 159 8.63 0.09 -5.65
N ARG A 160 9.57 0.97 -6.00
CA ARG A 160 9.57 2.37 -5.54
C ARG A 160 8.38 3.15 -6.09
N ILE A 161 8.04 2.96 -7.37
CA ILE A 161 6.84 3.55 -7.98
C ILE A 161 5.58 3.02 -7.28
N ALA A 162 5.49 1.72 -7.02
CA ALA A 162 4.35 1.15 -6.30
C ALA A 162 4.17 1.78 -4.91
N ARG A 163 5.28 2.00 -4.19
CA ARG A 163 5.28 2.71 -2.90
C ARG A 163 4.87 4.19 -3.04
N GLU A 164 5.34 4.88 -4.07
CA GLU A 164 4.99 6.29 -4.34
C GLU A 164 3.49 6.44 -4.63
N MET A 165 2.92 5.53 -5.44
CA MET A 165 1.50 5.54 -5.77
C MET A 165 0.63 5.18 -4.56
N ASN A 166 1.14 4.33 -3.66
CA ASN A 166 0.52 3.91 -2.40
C ASN A 166 -0.95 3.45 -2.53
N LEU A 167 -1.29 2.86 -3.68
CA LEU A 167 -2.51 2.07 -3.86
C LEU A 167 -2.24 0.63 -3.37
N SER A 168 -3.30 -0.18 -3.20
CA SER A 168 -3.15 -1.60 -2.83
C SER A 168 -2.15 -2.29 -3.76
N GLU A 169 -2.27 -2.06 -5.07
CA GLU A 169 -1.31 -2.54 -6.06
C GLU A 169 -1.11 -1.58 -7.24
N VAL A 170 0.05 -1.73 -7.87
CA VAL A 170 0.43 -1.13 -9.13
C VAL A 170 0.84 -2.23 -10.10
N VAL A 171 0.39 -2.13 -11.35
CA VAL A 171 0.74 -3.06 -12.43
C VAL A 171 1.60 -2.37 -13.48
N PHE A 172 2.68 -3.04 -13.89
CA PHE A 172 3.51 -2.64 -15.02
C PHE A 172 3.22 -3.57 -16.19
N VAL A 173 2.70 -3.01 -17.27
CA VAL A 173 2.43 -3.73 -18.52
C VAL A 173 3.60 -3.52 -19.47
N MET A 174 4.18 -4.62 -19.93
CA MET A 174 5.36 -4.66 -20.78
C MET A 174 5.10 -5.53 -22.02
N PRO A 175 5.98 -5.46 -23.04
CA PRO A 175 5.94 -6.39 -24.17
C PRO A 175 5.95 -7.87 -23.71
N PRO A 176 5.19 -8.75 -24.38
CA PRO A 176 5.12 -10.17 -24.04
C PRO A 176 6.45 -10.90 -24.27
N LYS A 177 6.65 -12.01 -23.57
CA LYS A 177 7.87 -12.85 -23.56
C LYS A 177 7.61 -14.33 -23.83
N GLN A 178 6.39 -14.82 -23.59
CA GLN A 178 6.01 -16.24 -23.54
C GLN A 178 4.74 -16.54 -24.37
N GLY A 179 4.48 -15.74 -25.41
CA GLY A 179 3.38 -15.97 -26.35
C GLY A 179 2.00 -15.48 -25.88
N GLY A 180 1.93 -14.71 -24.79
CA GLY A 180 0.74 -13.92 -24.45
C GLY A 180 0.69 -12.59 -25.20
N ASP A 181 -0.33 -11.78 -24.91
CA ASP A 181 -0.51 -10.45 -25.50
C ASP A 181 0.35 -9.38 -24.81
N VAL A 182 0.56 -9.53 -23.49
CA VAL A 182 1.36 -8.64 -22.66
C VAL A 182 2.01 -9.40 -21.50
N HIS A 183 3.15 -8.90 -21.03
CA HIS A 183 3.76 -9.34 -19.79
C HIS A 183 3.43 -8.36 -18.67
N VAL A 184 2.94 -8.85 -17.54
CA VAL A 184 2.52 -8.02 -16.42
C VAL A 184 3.29 -8.37 -15.15
N ARG A 185 3.67 -7.35 -14.38
CA ARG A 185 4.22 -7.49 -13.03
C ARG A 185 3.42 -6.64 -12.06
N ILE A 186 3.15 -7.19 -10.88
CA ILE A 186 2.21 -6.63 -9.90
C ILE A 186 2.97 -6.37 -8.61
N PHE A 187 2.87 -5.15 -8.10
CA PHE A 187 3.56 -4.73 -6.89
C PHE A 187 2.58 -4.12 -5.91
N THR A 188 2.61 -4.58 -4.67
CA THR A 188 2.08 -3.84 -3.52
C THR A 188 3.08 -2.72 -3.15
N PRO A 189 2.78 -1.84 -2.18
CA PRO A 189 3.76 -0.88 -1.66
C PRO A 189 5.03 -1.51 -1.07
N VAL A 190 5.00 -2.81 -0.72
CA VAL A 190 6.07 -3.49 0.03
C VAL A 190 6.68 -4.70 -0.69
N ASN A 191 5.98 -5.35 -1.62
CA ASN A 191 6.47 -6.55 -2.29
C ASN A 191 5.85 -6.77 -3.68
N GLU A 192 6.49 -7.63 -4.49
CA GLU A 192 5.93 -8.14 -5.74
C GLU A 192 4.99 -9.34 -5.47
N LEU A 193 3.93 -9.47 -6.28
CA LEU A 193 3.00 -10.59 -6.27
C LEU A 193 3.04 -11.35 -7.60
N PRO A 194 3.03 -12.69 -7.60
CA PRO A 194 3.02 -13.48 -8.83
C PRO A 194 1.66 -13.47 -9.54
N PHE A 195 0.58 -13.18 -8.82
CA PHE A 195 -0.79 -13.07 -9.31
C PHE A 195 -1.61 -12.19 -8.35
N ALA A 196 -2.60 -11.45 -8.88
CA ALA A 196 -3.58 -10.72 -8.09
C ALA A 196 -4.85 -10.48 -8.93
N GLY A 197 -6.03 -10.59 -8.32
CA GLY A 197 -7.29 -10.50 -9.08
C GLY A 197 -7.64 -9.10 -9.56
N HIS A 198 -7.94 -8.17 -8.64
CA HIS A 198 -8.36 -6.82 -8.99
C HIS A 198 -7.32 -6.04 -9.82
N PRO A 199 -5.99 -6.19 -9.59
CA PRO A 199 -5.01 -5.47 -10.39
C PRO A 199 -5.00 -5.93 -11.84
N LEU A 200 -5.15 -7.24 -12.08
CA LEU A 200 -5.23 -7.78 -13.43
C LEU A 200 -6.56 -7.45 -14.12
N LEU A 201 -7.68 -7.46 -13.38
CA LEU A 201 -8.97 -7.00 -13.91
C LEU A 201 -8.88 -5.55 -14.38
N GLY A 202 -8.38 -4.65 -13.53
CA GLY A 202 -8.21 -3.25 -13.88
C GLY A 202 -7.21 -3.04 -15.03
N THR A 203 -6.17 -3.89 -15.11
CA THR A 203 -5.25 -3.91 -16.25
C THR A 203 -5.95 -4.28 -17.56
N ALA A 204 -6.87 -5.26 -17.55
CA ALA A 204 -7.67 -5.60 -18.73
C ALA A 204 -8.60 -4.45 -19.15
N VAL A 205 -9.22 -3.75 -18.21
CA VAL A 205 -10.01 -2.53 -18.49
C VAL A 205 -9.13 -1.43 -19.09
N ALA A 206 -7.96 -1.16 -18.50
CA ALA A 206 -7.02 -0.15 -19.00
C ALA A 206 -6.52 -0.48 -20.42
N LEU A 207 -6.17 -1.74 -20.68
CA LEU A 207 -5.74 -2.19 -22.01
C LEU A 207 -6.87 -2.15 -23.03
N ARG A 208 -8.10 -2.53 -22.65
CA ARG A 208 -9.27 -2.38 -23.50
C ARG A 208 -9.49 -0.93 -23.89
N HIS A 209 -9.26 -0.01 -22.96
CA HIS A 209 -9.40 1.43 -23.17
C HIS A 209 -8.39 1.97 -24.19
N VAL A 210 -7.16 1.44 -24.24
CA VAL A 210 -6.10 1.93 -25.15
C VAL A 210 -5.95 1.13 -26.45
N LYS A 211 -6.25 -0.17 -26.46
CA LYS A 211 -6.03 -1.08 -27.61
C LYS A 211 -7.31 -1.51 -28.33
N ALA A 212 -8.49 -1.20 -27.78
CA ALA A 212 -9.79 -1.61 -28.33
C ALA A 212 -9.94 -3.12 -28.64
N GLN A 213 -9.32 -3.97 -27.81
CA GLN A 213 -9.30 -5.43 -27.95
C GLN A 213 -10.13 -6.09 -26.85
N ASP A 214 -10.98 -7.06 -27.21
CA ASP A 214 -11.97 -7.68 -26.30
C ASP A 214 -11.49 -8.97 -25.64
N ARG A 215 -10.28 -9.46 -25.96
CA ARG A 215 -9.69 -10.67 -25.37
C ARG A 215 -8.21 -10.49 -25.13
N PHE A 216 -7.71 -10.91 -23.98
CA PHE A 216 -6.29 -10.85 -23.68
C PHE A 216 -5.78 -12.14 -23.02
N VAL A 217 -4.52 -12.45 -23.22
CA VAL A 217 -3.76 -13.44 -22.46
C VAL A 217 -2.59 -12.72 -21.80
N PHE A 218 -2.63 -12.61 -20.48
CA PHE A 218 -1.56 -11.96 -19.70
C PHE A 218 -0.52 -12.97 -19.25
N GLU A 219 0.75 -12.66 -19.42
CA GLU A 219 1.86 -13.43 -18.85
C GLU A 219 2.17 -12.91 -17.45
N THR A 220 1.82 -13.71 -16.44
CA THR A 220 1.99 -13.39 -15.01
C THR A 220 3.09 -14.24 -14.38
N GLY A 221 3.40 -14.00 -13.11
CA GLY A 221 4.28 -14.90 -12.33
C GLY A 221 3.72 -16.30 -12.13
N MET A 222 2.42 -16.50 -12.37
CA MET A 222 1.72 -17.79 -12.33
C MET A 222 1.47 -18.40 -13.72
N GLY A 223 2.03 -17.82 -14.78
CA GLY A 223 1.84 -18.27 -16.16
C GLY A 223 0.79 -17.45 -16.92
N LEU A 224 0.20 -18.06 -17.95
CA LEU A 224 -0.74 -17.41 -18.85
C LEU A 224 -2.14 -17.33 -18.22
N VAL A 225 -2.71 -16.13 -18.17
CA VAL A 225 -4.05 -15.88 -17.61
C VAL A 225 -4.94 -15.26 -18.70
N PRO A 226 -5.97 -16.00 -19.18
CA PRO A 226 -6.94 -15.49 -20.14
C PRO A 226 -7.96 -14.52 -19.55
N PHE A 227 -8.35 -13.53 -20.35
CA PHE A 227 -9.38 -12.53 -20.06
C PHE A 227 -10.31 -12.33 -21.26
N ASP A 228 -11.63 -12.31 -21.00
CA ASP A 228 -12.65 -11.80 -21.90
C ASP A 228 -13.14 -10.44 -21.39
N VAL A 229 -13.23 -9.45 -22.26
CA VAL A 229 -13.56 -8.07 -21.93
C VAL A 229 -14.71 -7.60 -22.81
N ARG A 230 -15.82 -7.20 -22.18
CA ARG A 230 -16.95 -6.54 -22.84
C ARG A 230 -16.97 -5.07 -22.45
N SER A 231 -16.71 -4.18 -23.41
CA SER A 231 -16.88 -2.74 -23.17
C SER A 231 -18.37 -2.40 -23.16
N ASP A 232 -18.81 -1.76 -22.08
CA ASP A 232 -20.19 -1.26 -21.97
C ASP A 232 -20.25 0.23 -22.36
N ALA A 233 -19.18 0.99 -22.09
CA ALA A 233 -19.01 2.40 -22.45
C ALA A 233 -17.51 2.76 -22.56
N PRO A 234 -17.13 3.94 -23.10
CA PRO A 234 -15.72 4.37 -23.10
C PRO A 234 -15.14 4.42 -21.69
N GLY A 235 -14.07 3.64 -21.45
CA GLY A 235 -13.42 3.54 -20.14
C GLY A 235 -14.15 2.66 -19.12
N GLU A 236 -15.23 1.98 -19.49
CA GLU A 236 -15.98 1.05 -18.65
C GLU A 236 -16.12 -0.32 -19.34
N ALA A 237 -15.79 -1.39 -18.62
CA ALA A 237 -15.91 -2.73 -19.15
C ALA A 237 -16.27 -3.75 -18.07
N TYR A 238 -16.95 -4.81 -18.47
CA TYR A 238 -17.07 -6.05 -17.71
C TYR A 238 -15.99 -7.02 -18.16
N VAL A 239 -15.24 -7.56 -17.20
CA VAL A 239 -14.11 -8.45 -17.45
C VAL A 239 -14.39 -9.79 -16.79
N THR A 240 -14.11 -10.88 -17.49
CA THR A 240 -14.04 -12.24 -16.94
C THR A 240 -12.60 -12.74 -17.06
N MET A 241 -12.03 -13.24 -15.96
CA MET A 241 -10.70 -13.83 -15.92
C MET A 241 -10.78 -15.30 -15.54
N GLN A 242 -9.92 -16.13 -16.13
CA GLN A 242 -9.71 -17.51 -15.67
C GLN A 242 -8.56 -17.53 -14.66
N GLN A 243 -8.88 -17.75 -13.38
CA GLN A 243 -7.88 -17.74 -12.31
C GLN A 243 -7.11 -19.06 -12.23
N PRO A 244 -5.85 -19.04 -11.72
CA PRO A 244 -5.17 -20.26 -11.33
C PRO A 244 -5.99 -21.05 -10.32
N ILE A 245 -6.11 -22.37 -10.54
CA ILE A 245 -6.79 -23.27 -9.60
C ILE A 245 -5.99 -23.27 -8.28
N PRO A 246 -6.61 -22.90 -7.13
CA PRO A 246 -5.90 -22.84 -5.88
C PRO A 246 -5.60 -24.24 -5.33
N THR A 247 -4.57 -24.33 -4.49
CA THR A 247 -4.43 -25.39 -3.50
C THR A 247 -4.96 -24.91 -2.15
N TRP A 248 -5.34 -25.82 -1.27
CA TRP A 248 -5.79 -25.45 0.08
C TRP A 248 -5.42 -26.49 1.14
N THR A 249 -5.37 -26.03 2.38
CA THR A 249 -5.15 -26.87 3.56
C THR A 249 -5.85 -26.27 4.78
N ARG A 250 -6.06 -27.06 5.82
CA ARG A 250 -6.51 -26.55 7.12
C ARG A 250 -5.47 -25.59 7.67
N PHE A 251 -5.92 -24.47 8.23
CA PHE A 251 -5.03 -23.52 8.87
C PHE A 251 -4.71 -23.96 10.30
N ASP A 252 -3.42 -24.12 10.59
CA ASP A 252 -2.90 -24.67 11.84
C ASP A 252 -2.91 -23.66 13.00
N ARG A 253 -2.96 -22.36 12.69
CA ARG A 253 -3.02 -21.25 13.65
C ARG A 253 -4.40 -20.62 13.78
N ALA A 254 -5.47 -21.41 13.58
CA ALA A 254 -6.84 -20.92 13.55
C ALA A 254 -7.25 -20.16 14.83
N GLU A 255 -6.97 -20.69 16.01
CA GLU A 255 -7.32 -20.06 17.30
C GLU A 255 -6.68 -18.67 17.44
N ARG A 256 -5.37 -18.56 17.16
CA ARG A 256 -4.67 -17.26 17.20
C ARG A 256 -5.21 -16.26 16.21
N LEU A 257 -5.65 -16.72 15.03
CA LEU A 257 -6.24 -15.84 14.02
C LEU A 257 -7.62 -15.34 14.48
N LEU A 258 -8.44 -16.21 15.07
CA LEU A 258 -9.73 -15.85 15.64
C LEU A 258 -9.58 -14.81 16.74
N ASP A 259 -8.62 -15.00 17.66
CA ASP A 259 -8.27 -14.02 18.69
C ASP A 259 -7.87 -12.68 18.09
N ALA A 260 -6.99 -12.67 17.09
CA ALA A 260 -6.53 -11.45 16.41
C ALA A 260 -7.64 -10.72 15.65
N LEU A 261 -8.66 -11.44 15.16
CA LEU A 261 -9.83 -10.87 14.49
C LEU A 261 -10.92 -10.42 15.47
N GLY A 262 -10.82 -10.81 16.75
CA GLY A 262 -11.88 -10.60 17.73
C GLY A 262 -13.14 -11.44 17.46
N VAL A 263 -12.97 -12.62 16.84
CA VAL A 263 -14.07 -13.54 16.48
C VAL A 263 -14.02 -14.76 17.38
N GLU A 264 -15.13 -15.10 18.04
CA GLU A 264 -15.18 -16.23 18.98
C GLU A 264 -15.02 -17.59 18.28
N ALA A 265 -15.69 -17.78 17.14
CA ALA A 265 -15.63 -19.03 16.38
C ALA A 265 -15.94 -18.79 14.90
N SER A 266 -15.33 -19.62 14.05
CA SER A 266 -15.67 -19.71 12.63
C SER A 266 -16.77 -20.76 12.43
N VAL A 267 -17.80 -20.42 11.66
CA VAL A 267 -18.91 -21.33 11.26
C VAL A 267 -18.39 -22.50 10.42
N LEU A 268 -17.42 -22.22 9.55
CA LEU A 268 -16.75 -23.22 8.71
C LEU A 268 -15.32 -23.49 9.20
N PRO A 269 -14.69 -24.62 8.82
CA PRO A 269 -13.29 -24.86 9.09
C PRO A 269 -12.40 -23.73 8.55
N VAL A 270 -11.50 -23.21 9.38
CA VAL A 270 -10.53 -22.20 8.95
C VAL A 270 -9.49 -22.87 8.04
N GLU A 271 -9.48 -22.47 6.77
CA GLU A 271 -8.64 -23.05 5.72
C GLU A 271 -7.85 -21.94 5.00
N ALA A 272 -6.63 -22.29 4.57
CA ALA A 272 -5.74 -21.44 3.81
C ALA A 272 -5.70 -21.89 2.35
N TYR A 273 -5.96 -20.97 1.43
CA TYR A 273 -5.95 -21.18 -0.02
C TYR A 273 -4.77 -20.46 -0.66
N ARG A 274 -4.17 -21.04 -1.70
CA ARG A 274 -3.06 -20.42 -2.45
C ARG A 274 -3.25 -20.56 -3.96
N ASN A 275 -3.33 -19.42 -4.66
CA ASN A 275 -3.34 -19.27 -6.12
C ASN A 275 -2.33 -18.21 -6.59
N GLY A 276 -1.24 -18.08 -5.83
CA GLY A 276 -0.30 -16.96 -5.87
C GLY A 276 -0.21 -16.39 -4.46
N PRO A 277 -1.02 -15.36 -4.14
CA PRO A 277 -1.23 -14.94 -2.75
C PRO A 277 -1.89 -16.06 -1.94
N ARG A 278 -1.81 -15.94 -0.62
CA ARG A 278 -2.47 -16.87 0.32
C ARG A 278 -3.62 -16.17 1.04
N HIS A 279 -4.78 -16.80 1.06
CA HIS A 279 -5.98 -16.28 1.68
C HIS A 279 -6.49 -17.26 2.73
N VAL A 280 -6.71 -16.80 3.97
CA VAL A 280 -7.23 -17.62 5.07
C VAL A 280 -8.64 -17.20 5.40
N PHE A 281 -9.55 -18.16 5.44
CA PHE A 281 -10.99 -17.89 5.53
C PHE A 281 -11.53 -18.15 6.92
N VAL A 282 -12.27 -17.16 7.43
CA VAL A 282 -13.04 -17.23 8.67
C VAL A 282 -14.48 -16.88 8.31
N THR A 283 -15.42 -17.79 8.58
CA THR A 283 -16.83 -17.58 8.28
C THR A 283 -17.57 -17.17 9.56
N VAL A 284 -18.24 -16.02 9.53
CA VAL A 284 -19.06 -15.51 10.63
C VAL A 284 -20.55 -15.67 10.26
N PRO A 285 -21.47 -15.73 11.23
CA PRO A 285 -22.84 -16.20 10.98
C PRO A 285 -23.66 -15.31 10.05
N ASP A 286 -23.44 -13.99 10.08
CA ASP A 286 -24.22 -13.03 9.31
C ASP A 286 -23.47 -11.71 9.06
N ALA A 287 -24.07 -10.85 8.23
CA ALA A 287 -23.51 -9.57 7.85
C ALA A 287 -23.33 -8.59 9.03
N SER A 288 -24.10 -8.72 10.12
CA SER A 288 -23.92 -7.91 11.32
C SER A 288 -22.63 -8.33 12.02
N ALA A 289 -22.46 -9.63 12.27
CA ALA A 289 -21.26 -10.19 12.85
C ALA A 289 -20.01 -9.87 12.02
N LEU A 290 -20.12 -9.85 10.68
CA LEU A 290 -19.03 -9.41 9.80
C LEU A 290 -18.67 -7.93 9.96
N SER A 291 -19.68 -7.08 10.07
CA SER A 291 -19.48 -5.63 10.26
C SER A 291 -18.86 -5.35 11.64
N ASP A 292 -19.15 -6.18 12.64
CA ASP A 292 -18.64 -6.09 14.00
C ASP A 292 -17.22 -6.67 14.19
N VAL A 293 -16.59 -7.20 13.13
CA VAL A 293 -15.18 -7.63 13.19
C VAL A 293 -14.26 -6.40 13.37
N HIS A 294 -13.50 -6.36 14.47
CA HIS A 294 -12.55 -5.30 14.79
C HIS A 294 -11.16 -5.91 15.06
N PRO A 295 -10.33 -6.10 14.02
CA PRO A 295 -9.06 -6.81 14.18
C PRO A 295 -8.03 -6.03 14.98
N ASP A 296 -7.24 -6.74 15.79
CA ASP A 296 -5.96 -6.23 16.27
C ASP A 296 -4.92 -6.35 15.15
N HIS A 297 -4.69 -5.24 14.44
CA HIS A 297 -3.73 -5.20 13.34
C HIS A 297 -2.29 -5.48 13.76
N ARG A 298 -1.91 -5.29 15.03
CA ARG A 298 -0.58 -5.67 15.52
C ARG A 298 -0.48 -7.18 15.65
N ALA A 299 -1.50 -7.84 16.19
CA ALA A 299 -1.57 -9.29 16.24
C ALA A 299 -1.64 -9.90 14.82
N LEU A 300 -2.42 -9.29 13.92
CA LEU A 300 -2.46 -9.72 12.50
C LEU A 300 -1.11 -9.60 11.79
N ALA A 301 -0.23 -8.68 12.21
CA ALA A 301 1.09 -8.53 11.61
C ALA A 301 2.03 -9.73 11.85
N GLU A 302 1.72 -10.61 12.80
CA GLU A 302 2.44 -11.88 13.02
C GLU A 302 2.14 -12.94 11.95
N PHE A 303 1.12 -12.71 11.11
CA PHE A 303 0.71 -13.60 10.04
C PHE A 303 1.35 -13.20 8.72
N GLU A 304 2.55 -13.70 8.46
CA GLU A 304 3.29 -13.46 7.22
C GLU A 304 2.65 -14.13 6.00
N ASP A 305 2.82 -13.50 4.82
CA ASP A 305 2.36 -13.99 3.51
C ASP A 305 0.94 -14.57 3.56
N MET A 306 -0.02 -13.78 4.04
CA MET A 306 -1.44 -14.11 3.92
C MET A 306 -2.33 -12.89 4.11
N SER A 307 -3.55 -12.98 3.58
CA SER A 307 -4.68 -12.17 4.03
C SER A 307 -5.65 -12.98 4.88
N ALA A 308 -6.22 -12.33 5.89
CA ALA A 308 -7.35 -12.84 6.64
C ALA A 308 -8.64 -12.35 5.96
N MET A 309 -9.49 -13.27 5.50
CA MET A 309 -10.79 -12.96 4.92
C MET A 309 -11.90 -13.41 5.87
N CYS A 310 -12.71 -12.45 6.32
CA CYS A 310 -13.94 -12.74 7.03
C CYS A 310 -15.10 -12.79 6.04
N LEU A 311 -15.93 -13.82 6.09
CA LEU A 311 -17.01 -14.10 5.15
C LEU A 311 -18.34 -14.24 5.89
N ALA A 312 -19.43 -13.72 5.32
CA ALA A 312 -20.77 -13.93 5.85
C ALA A 312 -21.85 -14.00 4.76
N PRO A 313 -22.91 -14.79 4.95
CA PRO A 313 -24.09 -14.73 4.08
C PRO A 313 -24.83 -13.40 4.26
N ALA A 314 -25.40 -12.88 3.18
CA ALA A 314 -26.14 -11.61 3.16
C ALA A 314 -27.32 -11.68 2.18
N GLY A 315 -28.30 -12.56 2.44
CA GLY A 315 -29.44 -12.76 1.56
C GLY A 315 -29.07 -13.59 0.34
N ASP A 316 -29.10 -12.98 -0.85
CA ASP A 316 -28.81 -13.62 -2.14
C ASP A 316 -27.33 -13.57 -2.56
N HIS A 317 -26.50 -12.91 -1.75
CA HIS A 317 -25.06 -12.77 -1.99
C HIS A 317 -24.27 -13.02 -0.71
N TRP A 318 -22.95 -13.01 -0.84
CA TRP A 318 -22.03 -13.10 0.28
C TRP A 318 -21.31 -11.77 0.48
N ARG A 319 -21.09 -11.39 1.73
CA ARG A 319 -20.24 -10.27 2.09
C ARG A 319 -18.90 -10.76 2.59
N CYS A 320 -17.86 -9.96 2.35
CA CYS A 320 -16.54 -10.24 2.88
C CYS A 320 -15.79 -8.96 3.26
N ARG A 321 -14.79 -9.14 4.14
CA ARG A 321 -13.81 -8.13 4.53
C ARG A 321 -12.44 -8.79 4.53
N MET A 322 -11.41 -8.04 4.16
CA MET A 322 -10.04 -8.55 4.05
C MET A 322 -9.08 -7.66 4.83
N PHE A 323 -8.22 -8.28 5.62
CA PHE A 323 -7.17 -7.60 6.37
C PHE A 323 -5.81 -8.26 6.08
N SER A 324 -4.78 -7.46 5.77
CA SER A 324 -3.45 -8.02 5.51
C SER A 324 -2.32 -7.02 5.74
N PRO A 325 -1.80 -6.92 6.97
CA PRO A 325 -0.54 -6.21 7.22
C PRO A 325 0.62 -6.77 6.36
N ALA A 326 0.62 -8.09 6.10
CA ALA A 326 1.64 -8.75 5.28
C ALA A 326 1.68 -8.25 3.83
N TYR A 327 0.54 -7.85 3.27
CA TYR A 327 0.45 -7.26 1.93
C TYR A 327 0.35 -5.72 1.97
N GLY A 328 0.57 -5.12 3.15
CA GLY A 328 0.65 -3.66 3.31
C GLY A 328 -0.69 -2.95 3.34
N VAL A 329 -1.80 -3.66 3.62
CA VAL A 329 -3.15 -3.09 3.64
C VAL A 329 -3.85 -3.34 4.97
N VAL A 330 -4.43 -2.28 5.54
CA VAL A 330 -5.21 -2.38 6.79
C VAL A 330 -6.50 -3.15 6.52
N GLU A 331 -7.33 -2.64 5.60
CA GLU A 331 -8.52 -3.31 5.08
C GLU A 331 -8.62 -3.06 3.57
N ASP A 332 -8.82 -4.12 2.78
CA ASP A 332 -8.85 -4.05 1.31
C ASP A 332 -10.27 -3.97 0.75
N ALA A 333 -10.45 -3.20 -0.33
CA ALA A 333 -11.77 -2.93 -0.92
C ALA A 333 -12.30 -4.08 -1.76
N ALA A 334 -11.44 -4.77 -2.52
CA ALA A 334 -11.82 -5.90 -3.36
C ALA A 334 -10.64 -6.86 -3.57
N THR A 335 -10.68 -8.00 -2.91
CA THR A 335 -9.62 -9.00 -2.98
C THR A 335 -9.96 -10.03 -4.06
N GLY A 336 -9.85 -9.61 -5.33
CA GLY A 336 -10.30 -10.42 -6.47
C GLY A 336 -9.65 -11.81 -6.58
N SER A 337 -8.42 -12.01 -6.09
CA SER A 337 -7.78 -13.33 -6.07
C SER A 337 -8.39 -14.27 -5.03
N ALA A 338 -9.15 -13.76 -4.06
CA ALA A 338 -9.87 -14.56 -3.09
C ALA A 338 -11.27 -14.97 -3.58
N ALA A 339 -11.86 -14.28 -4.56
CA ALA A 339 -13.23 -14.55 -5.01
C ALA A 339 -13.43 -16.00 -5.52
N GLY A 340 -12.54 -16.50 -6.37
CA GLY A 340 -12.56 -17.89 -6.84
C GLY A 340 -12.37 -18.91 -5.69
N PRO A 341 -11.31 -18.77 -4.88
CA PRO A 341 -11.12 -19.55 -3.66
C PRO A 341 -12.32 -19.53 -2.68
N ILE A 342 -13.01 -18.40 -2.50
CA ILE A 342 -14.22 -18.31 -1.68
C ILE A 342 -15.33 -19.20 -2.25
N ALA A 343 -15.59 -19.11 -3.56
CA ALA A 343 -16.59 -19.97 -4.20
C ALA A 343 -16.26 -21.47 -4.01
N ILE A 344 -14.98 -21.87 -4.14
CA ILE A 344 -14.55 -23.24 -3.86
C ILE A 344 -14.82 -23.60 -2.40
N HIS A 345 -14.47 -22.73 -1.44
CA HIS A 345 -14.67 -22.98 -0.01
C HIS A 345 -16.15 -23.19 0.33
N LEU A 346 -17.01 -22.28 -0.10
CA LEU A 346 -18.45 -22.36 0.13
C LEU A 346 -19.07 -23.60 -0.52
N ALA A 347 -18.66 -23.94 -1.75
CA ALA A 347 -19.17 -25.12 -2.46
C ALA A 347 -18.71 -26.43 -1.81
N ARG A 348 -17.45 -26.52 -1.37
CA ARG A 348 -16.91 -27.69 -0.65
C ARG A 348 -17.63 -27.94 0.67
N HIS A 349 -18.06 -26.88 1.35
CA HIS A 349 -18.78 -26.96 2.63
C HIS A 349 -20.31 -26.94 2.46
N GLY A 350 -20.81 -27.07 1.23
CA GLY A 350 -22.24 -27.25 0.94
C GLY A 350 -23.12 -26.02 1.15
N LEU A 351 -22.52 -24.82 1.17
CA LEU A 351 -23.27 -23.55 1.32
C LEU A 351 -23.71 -22.96 -0.03
N ILE A 352 -23.07 -23.36 -1.13
CA ILE A 352 -23.48 -23.03 -2.50
C ILE A 352 -23.31 -24.25 -3.41
N SER A 353 -23.96 -24.25 -4.57
CA SER A 353 -23.79 -25.30 -5.58
C SER A 353 -22.55 -25.06 -6.44
N TRP A 354 -21.96 -26.15 -6.95
CA TRP A 354 -20.96 -26.08 -8.02
C TRP A 354 -21.61 -25.64 -9.33
N GLY A 355 -20.90 -24.88 -10.16
CA GLY A 355 -21.38 -24.40 -11.46
C GLY A 355 -22.44 -23.28 -11.38
N GLU A 356 -22.71 -22.73 -10.20
CA GLU A 356 -23.59 -21.57 -10.02
C GLU A 356 -22.78 -20.29 -9.74
N PRO A 357 -23.16 -19.14 -10.30
CA PRO A 357 -22.49 -17.87 -10.01
C PRO A 357 -22.68 -17.45 -8.56
N LEU A 358 -21.57 -17.16 -7.88
CA LEU A 358 -21.54 -16.52 -6.57
C LEU A 358 -21.36 -15.00 -6.75
N HIS A 359 -22.24 -14.21 -6.14
CA HIS A 359 -22.04 -12.77 -6.00
C HIS A 359 -21.40 -12.46 -4.63
N LEU A 360 -20.31 -11.70 -4.67
CA LEU A 360 -19.55 -11.21 -3.52
C LEU A 360 -19.58 -9.68 -3.45
N LEU A 361 -19.84 -9.15 -2.27
CA LEU A 361 -19.74 -7.73 -1.95
C LEU A 361 -18.66 -7.49 -0.87
N GLN A 362 -17.65 -6.70 -1.20
CA GLN A 362 -16.55 -6.34 -0.29
C GLN A 362 -16.45 -4.80 -0.13
N GLY A 363 -15.78 -4.36 0.94
CA GLY A 363 -15.35 -2.96 1.09
C GLY A 363 -16.44 -1.99 1.55
N VAL A 364 -17.60 -2.49 1.96
CA VAL A 364 -18.74 -1.67 2.42
C VAL A 364 -18.36 -0.83 3.66
N GLU A 365 -17.70 -1.45 4.63
CA GLU A 365 -17.28 -0.82 5.91
C GLU A 365 -16.33 0.35 5.70
N ILE A 366 -15.47 0.26 4.68
CA ILE A 366 -14.52 1.30 4.30
C ILE A 366 -15.05 2.23 3.20
N LYS A 367 -16.36 2.16 2.88
CA LYS A 367 -17.05 2.99 1.88
C LYS A 367 -16.47 2.85 0.46
N ARG A 368 -15.99 1.64 0.13
CA ARG A 368 -15.48 1.24 -1.18
C ARG A 368 -16.21 -0.03 -1.64
N PRO A 369 -17.54 0.02 -1.82
CA PRO A 369 -18.31 -1.16 -2.19
C PRO A 369 -17.80 -1.72 -3.52
N SER A 370 -17.59 -3.04 -3.54
CA SER A 370 -16.96 -3.75 -4.65
C SER A 370 -17.71 -5.04 -4.95
N HIS A 371 -18.19 -5.17 -6.18
CA HIS A 371 -19.02 -6.29 -6.65
C HIS A 371 -18.18 -7.26 -7.47
N MET A 372 -17.88 -8.42 -6.89
CA MET A 372 -17.15 -9.51 -7.55
C MET A 372 -18.12 -10.65 -7.85
N HIS A 373 -17.94 -11.32 -8.98
CA HIS A 373 -18.64 -12.55 -9.30
C HIS A 373 -17.61 -13.67 -9.42
N ALA A 374 -17.95 -14.85 -8.93
CA ALA A 374 -17.12 -16.04 -9.07
C ALA A 374 -17.96 -17.21 -9.57
N LEU A 375 -17.42 -17.99 -10.50
CA LEU A 375 -18.04 -19.21 -10.99
C LEU A 375 -17.00 -20.32 -10.96
N VAL A 376 -17.34 -21.45 -10.35
CA VAL A 376 -16.42 -22.59 -10.22
C VAL A 376 -17.09 -23.83 -10.78
N ASN A 377 -16.49 -24.38 -11.83
CA ASN A 377 -16.94 -25.61 -12.46
C ASN A 377 -16.11 -26.79 -11.96
N GLY A 378 -16.76 -27.93 -11.74
CA GLY A 378 -16.15 -29.16 -11.24
C GLY A 378 -16.78 -29.64 -9.94
N SER A 379 -15.97 -30.24 -9.07
CA SER A 379 -16.40 -30.77 -7.78
C SER A 379 -15.29 -30.69 -6.73
N ALA A 380 -15.60 -31.07 -5.49
CA ALA A 380 -14.62 -31.15 -4.41
C ALA A 380 -13.41 -32.08 -4.71
N HIS A 381 -13.54 -33.00 -5.67
CA HIS A 381 -12.49 -33.96 -6.06
C HIS A 381 -11.70 -33.54 -7.31
N GLY A 382 -12.11 -32.46 -7.99
CA GLY A 382 -11.49 -31.99 -9.21
C GLY A 382 -12.13 -30.69 -9.67
N ILE A 383 -11.38 -29.59 -9.52
CA ILE A 383 -11.77 -28.28 -10.05
C ILE A 383 -11.39 -28.24 -11.52
N GLU A 384 -12.34 -27.91 -12.38
CA GLU A 384 -12.12 -27.83 -13.83
C GLU A 384 -11.76 -26.40 -14.25
N ALA A 385 -12.48 -25.41 -13.70
CA ALA A 385 -12.26 -24.00 -14.00
C ALA A 385 -12.67 -23.11 -12.82
N VAL A 386 -11.96 -21.99 -12.67
CA VAL A 386 -12.26 -20.92 -11.71
C VAL A 386 -12.33 -19.62 -12.48
N GLU A 387 -13.53 -19.06 -12.60
CA GLU A 387 -13.77 -17.79 -13.27
C GLU A 387 -14.10 -16.71 -12.24
N VAL A 388 -13.51 -15.53 -12.40
CA VAL A 388 -13.84 -14.35 -11.62
C VAL A 388 -14.13 -13.20 -12.57
N SER A 389 -15.22 -12.49 -12.30
CA SER A 389 -15.66 -11.41 -13.17
C SER A 389 -16.20 -10.21 -12.41
N GLY A 390 -16.18 -9.06 -13.07
CA GLY A 390 -16.58 -7.79 -12.48
C GLY A 390 -16.46 -6.64 -13.46
N HIS A 391 -17.06 -5.51 -13.08
CA HIS A 391 -16.90 -4.26 -13.82
C HIS A 391 -15.60 -3.57 -13.41
N GLY A 392 -15.07 -2.71 -14.27
CA GLY A 392 -14.13 -1.69 -13.86
C GLY A 392 -14.29 -0.43 -14.68
N VAL A 393 -13.88 0.70 -14.09
CA VAL A 393 -14.02 2.02 -14.67
C VAL A 393 -12.72 2.80 -14.58
N VAL A 394 -12.30 3.40 -15.69
CA VAL A 394 -11.14 4.30 -15.75
C VAL A 394 -11.49 5.60 -15.03
N VAL A 395 -10.70 5.98 -14.04
CA VAL A 395 -10.94 7.16 -13.19
C VAL A 395 -9.92 8.28 -13.36
N ALA A 396 -8.67 7.93 -13.68
CA ALA A 396 -7.64 8.93 -13.91
C ALA A 396 -6.61 8.47 -14.95
N ARG A 397 -5.90 9.42 -15.53
CA ARG A 397 -4.72 9.20 -16.38
C ARG A 397 -3.67 10.23 -16.03
N GLY A 398 -2.41 9.82 -16.11
CA GLY A 398 -1.30 10.72 -15.83
C GLY A 398 0.00 10.27 -16.46
N ARG A 399 1.02 11.09 -16.24
CA ARG A 399 2.40 10.83 -16.65
C ARG A 399 3.32 10.98 -15.45
N LEU A 400 4.12 9.95 -15.20
CA LEU A 400 5.11 9.97 -14.14
C LEU A 400 6.47 10.36 -14.73
N GLY A 401 7.01 11.51 -14.32
CA GLY A 401 8.26 12.08 -14.85
C GLY A 401 9.54 11.55 -14.20
N VAL A 402 9.51 10.35 -13.63
CA VAL A 402 10.61 9.78 -12.84
C VAL A 402 11.66 9.10 -13.68
#